data_AF-A0AAF5DGE2-F1
#
_entry.id   AF-A0AAF5DGE2-F1
#
_cell.length_a   1.000
_cell.length_b   1.000
_cell.length_c   1.000
_cell.angle_alpha   90.00
_cell.angle_beta   90.00
_cell.angle_gamma   90.00
#
_symmetry.space_group_name_H-M   'P 1'
#
loop_
_entity.id
_entity.type
_entity.pdbx_description
1 polymer ?
#
loop_
_entity_poly.entity_id
_entity_poly.type
_entity_poly.pdbx_seq_one_letter_code
_entity_poly.pdbx_strand_id
1 'polypeptide(L)'
;GNNMNHAQLLTPPPVVKSLSKTNTEEDLVGKNTSRVHFQSTSLSNMGRAFTHPLIQDCNMPPEIRMEAVYLAMVSCERYKKDYKKIAKDLHVRLMKKFGGEWNIIVGEKFGLQIAYDPKSLLYMFCGIDIAICIWKSLSILTMHFKLRFVTFIHSIFGSHADLQITTYNLLTVPIKETFKISMNEYSSNITNLLFSINGSSIFIGMFIGAIISTYIANNFGRKTSAILIRNAFTIIGGLFIVLSKFYKIFPMFIIGNIFTGMSMALKTIVLIYLSESLPKNYSGFAIYCYSSGGYLITFIGTLLALPICFGNVNSWHYFPLISISLAMIHSSISLFFPESPKHLFITLNDREGSRNSLKFYHGKNVDFSEIEKNFFEEKDLCFSTNPSIEKCFDTPTIKRIFFLLFGASLVPVFTFYNIKTVYLTSILIDHNFKPQETSISIIIINLFTLPFLIISPLLIDKIGRKKLLKIISFFSIIEWTFFILSNIIKIDKVEKFLAVLAFFFGESAKTFGLLTLHSLLLTDMSPQNLKALINKITLLISIFIVIIINFIYPTASKMFGITLPVIMLIISCLLLYILLKYLPETNNKTPSQIYDEIKKKIRKVHFMHGNYGSTSSSEC
;
A
#
# COMPACT_ATOMS: atom_id res chain seq x y z
N GLY A 1 -47.01 28.29 -27.23
CA GLY A 1 -45.89 28.25 -26.28
C GLY A 1 -46.39 28.65 -24.92
N ASN A 2 -46.34 27.74 -23.94
CA ASN A 2 -46.33 28.05 -22.51
C ASN A 2 -45.86 26.79 -21.76
N ASN A 3 -44.90 27.01 -20.87
CA ASN A 3 -43.96 26.04 -20.33
C ASN A 3 -44.58 25.03 -19.35
N MET A 4 -44.23 23.76 -19.53
CA MET A 4 -44.39 22.69 -18.54
C MET A 4 -43.36 22.84 -17.42
N ASN A 5 -43.81 23.28 -16.24
CA ASN A 5 -43.02 23.24 -15.00
C ASN A 5 -43.22 21.87 -14.31
N HIS A 6 -42.36 20.90 -14.63
CA HIS A 6 -42.19 19.69 -13.82
C HIS A 6 -41.18 19.96 -12.69
N ALA A 7 -41.61 20.65 -11.64
CA ALA A 7 -40.92 20.61 -10.36
C ALA A 7 -41.50 19.43 -9.56
N GLN A 8 -40.83 18.28 -9.61
CA GLN A 8 -41.15 17.12 -8.79
C GLN A 8 -41.13 17.51 -7.31
N LEU A 9 -42.27 17.30 -6.65
CA LEU A 9 -42.45 17.45 -5.22
C LEU A 9 -41.44 16.57 -4.46
N LEU A 10 -40.42 17.19 -3.89
CA LEU A 10 -39.63 16.59 -2.81
C LEU A 10 -40.56 16.49 -1.59
N THR A 11 -40.95 15.26 -1.26
CA THR A 11 -41.73 14.96 -0.04
C THR A 11 -41.02 15.54 1.19
N PRO A 12 -41.73 16.28 2.06
CA PRO A 12 -41.11 16.85 3.25
C PRO A 12 -40.62 15.73 4.19
N PRO A 13 -39.53 15.98 4.94
CA PRO A 13 -38.99 14.99 5.87
C PRO A 13 -40.02 14.62 6.94
N PRO A 14 -39.94 13.40 7.50
CA PRO A 14 -40.93 12.90 8.44
C PRO A 14 -41.01 13.82 9.67
N VAL A 15 -42.23 14.23 10.00
CA VAL A 15 -42.58 15.00 11.19
C VAL A 15 -42.15 14.20 12.41
N VAL A 16 -41.05 14.60 13.04
CA VAL A 16 -40.66 14.10 14.36
C VAL A 16 -41.80 14.51 15.30
N LYS A 17 -42.51 13.51 15.82
CA LYS A 17 -43.62 13.69 16.77
C LYS A 17 -43.18 14.67 17.86
N SER A 18 -43.92 15.76 18.00
CA SER A 18 -43.78 16.69 19.11
C SER A 18 -43.83 15.87 20.40
N LEU A 19 -42.69 15.75 21.08
CA LEU A 19 -42.65 15.23 22.45
C LEU A 19 -43.59 16.11 23.26
N SER A 20 -44.69 15.49 23.68
CA SER A 20 -45.75 16.07 24.48
C SER A 20 -45.15 16.75 25.71
N LYS A 21 -45.74 17.90 26.05
CA LYS A 21 -45.42 18.78 27.17
C LYS A 21 -45.52 18.09 28.54
N THR A 22 -44.63 17.17 28.87
CA THR A 22 -44.52 16.59 30.22
C THR A 22 -43.13 16.01 30.46
N ASN A 23 -42.07 16.75 30.14
CA ASN A 23 -40.77 16.51 30.78
C ASN A 23 -40.48 17.78 31.59
N THR A 24 -40.78 17.70 32.87
CA THR A 24 -40.35 18.63 33.91
C THR A 24 -38.85 18.87 33.78
N GLU A 25 -38.42 20.11 34.04
CA GLU A 25 -37.06 20.64 33.77
C GLU A 25 -35.88 19.89 34.41
N GLU A 26 -36.13 18.79 35.14
CA GLU A 26 -35.11 18.02 35.83
C GLU A 26 -34.43 16.95 34.95
N ASP A 27 -35.09 16.41 33.91
CA ASP A 27 -34.54 15.25 33.17
C ASP A 27 -33.54 15.60 32.04
N LEU A 28 -33.26 16.88 31.79
CA LEU A 28 -32.24 17.31 30.83
C LEU A 28 -31.00 17.93 31.47
N VAL A 29 -30.86 17.88 32.80
CA VAL A 29 -29.62 18.27 33.49
C VAL A 29 -28.62 17.11 33.46
N GLY A 30 -28.30 16.65 32.25
CA GLY A 30 -27.37 15.59 31.96
C GLY A 30 -26.16 16.10 31.20
N LYS A 31 -25.11 16.47 31.95
CA LYS A 31 -23.70 16.67 31.53
C LYS A 31 -23.37 18.02 30.87
N ASN A 32 -22.69 18.85 31.67
CA ASN A 32 -21.68 19.84 31.26
C ASN A 32 -22.11 21.08 30.45
N THR A 33 -23.29 21.64 30.70
CA THR A 33 -23.54 23.05 30.36
C THR A 33 -23.54 23.88 31.62
N SER A 34 -22.43 24.58 31.88
CA SER A 34 -22.36 25.69 32.82
C SER A 34 -23.33 26.78 32.35
N ARG A 35 -24.59 26.73 32.81
CA ARG A 35 -25.55 27.82 32.64
C ARG A 35 -25.08 29.00 33.50
N VAL A 36 -24.42 29.97 32.88
CA VAL A 36 -24.28 31.30 33.44
C VAL A 36 -25.68 31.91 33.46
N HIS A 37 -26.22 32.16 34.65
CA HIS A 37 -27.46 32.90 34.85
C HIS A 37 -27.33 34.30 34.24
N PHE A 38 -28.03 34.57 33.14
CA PHE A 38 -28.21 35.93 32.66
C PHE A 38 -29.48 36.52 33.28
N GLN A 39 -29.30 37.45 34.21
CA GLN A 39 -30.38 38.29 34.72
C GLN A 39 -31.02 39.07 33.57
N SER A 40 -32.35 39.10 33.56
CA SER A 40 -33.22 39.83 32.62
C SER A 40 -32.95 41.33 32.69
N THR A 41 -31.97 41.80 31.94
CA THR A 41 -31.68 43.22 31.75
C THR A 41 -32.31 43.69 30.45
N SER A 42 -32.98 44.84 30.51
CA SER A 42 -33.73 45.45 29.41
C SER A 42 -32.89 45.58 28.14
N LEU A 43 -33.54 45.42 26.97
CA LEU A 43 -32.93 45.45 25.63
C LEU A 43 -31.93 46.59 25.39
N SER A 44 -32.14 47.75 26.03
CA SER A 44 -31.27 48.94 25.92
C SER A 44 -29.89 48.74 26.56
N ASN A 45 -29.78 47.97 27.65
CA ASN A 45 -28.51 47.70 28.34
C ASN A 45 -27.74 46.53 27.71
N MET A 46 -28.40 45.71 26.88
CA MET A 46 -27.77 44.64 26.09
C MET A 46 -26.77 45.17 25.05
N GLY A 47 -26.91 46.43 24.62
CA GLY A 47 -26.04 47.04 23.61
C GLY A 47 -24.55 47.14 24.01
N ARG A 48 -24.25 47.12 25.32
CA ARG A 48 -22.86 47.13 25.83
C ARG A 48 -22.35 45.75 26.25
N ALA A 49 -23.21 44.75 26.40
CA ALA A 49 -22.86 43.45 26.99
C ALA A 49 -22.27 42.44 26.00
N PHE A 50 -22.34 42.68 24.68
CA PHE A 50 -21.79 41.78 23.66
C PHE A 50 -20.39 42.18 23.16
N THR A 51 -19.54 42.74 24.05
CA THR A 51 -18.10 42.83 23.74
C THR A 51 -17.44 41.45 23.67
N HIS A 52 -18.02 40.47 24.38
CA HIS A 52 -17.57 39.08 24.35
C HIS A 52 -18.38 38.25 23.35
N PRO A 53 -17.72 37.37 22.58
CA PRO A 53 -18.41 36.51 21.63
C PRO A 53 -19.24 35.45 22.38
N LEU A 54 -20.44 35.20 21.89
CA LEU A 54 -21.29 34.12 22.38
C LEU A 54 -21.00 32.85 21.56
N ILE A 55 -20.39 31.84 22.17
CA ILE A 55 -20.18 30.54 21.52
C ILE A 55 -21.45 29.70 21.68
N GLN A 56 -22.15 29.45 20.57
CA GLN A 56 -23.41 28.71 20.56
C GLN A 56 -23.17 27.20 20.47
N ASP A 57 -22.21 26.77 19.64
CA ASP A 57 -21.79 25.38 19.52
C ASP A 57 -20.30 25.32 19.19
N CYS A 58 -19.55 24.43 19.83
CA CYS A 58 -18.13 24.25 19.54
C CYS A 58 -17.61 22.87 19.93
N ASN A 59 -17.13 22.14 18.93
CA ASN A 59 -16.52 20.82 19.09
C ASN A 59 -15.01 20.82 18.78
N MET A 60 -14.38 21.99 18.60
CA MET A 60 -12.94 22.09 18.43
C MET A 60 -12.18 21.61 19.69
N PRO A 61 -11.00 21.00 19.52
CA PRO A 61 -10.06 20.77 20.62
C PRO A 61 -9.75 22.07 21.37
N PRO A 62 -9.51 22.02 22.69
CA PRO A 62 -9.29 23.23 23.51
C PRO A 62 -8.10 24.07 23.02
N GLU A 63 -7.08 23.42 22.45
CA GLU A 63 -5.88 24.05 21.87
C GLU A 63 -6.20 25.00 20.71
N ILE A 64 -7.16 24.63 19.85
CA ILE A 64 -7.55 25.42 18.66
C ILE A 64 -8.66 26.40 19.00
N ARG A 65 -9.58 26.01 19.89
CA ARG A 65 -10.81 26.75 20.20
C ARG A 65 -10.55 28.21 20.59
N MET A 66 -9.71 28.43 21.60
CA MET A 66 -9.48 29.78 22.14
C MET A 66 -8.87 30.72 21.08
N GLU A 67 -7.96 30.19 20.29
CA GLU A 67 -7.30 30.95 19.24
C GLU A 67 -8.20 31.19 18.03
N ALA A 68 -9.04 30.22 17.64
CA ALA A 68 -10.01 30.38 16.56
C ALA A 68 -11.05 31.46 16.90
N VAL A 69 -11.55 31.46 18.14
CA VAL A 69 -12.43 32.50 18.67
C VAL A 69 -11.75 33.87 18.62
N TYR A 70 -10.50 33.96 19.07
CA TYR A 70 -9.73 35.21 19.02
C TYR A 70 -9.55 35.73 17.58
N LEU A 71 -9.16 34.86 16.64
CA LEU A 71 -9.00 35.24 15.24
C LEU A 71 -10.32 35.73 14.62
N ALA A 72 -11.43 35.07 14.95
CA ALA A 72 -12.76 35.47 14.49
C ALA A 72 -13.15 36.86 15.03
N MET A 73 -12.92 37.13 16.32
CA MET A 73 -13.14 38.44 16.91
C MET A 73 -12.31 39.54 16.22
N VAL A 74 -11.01 39.31 16.05
CA VAL A 74 -10.10 40.28 15.41
C VAL A 74 -10.52 40.60 13.97
N SER A 75 -10.96 39.59 13.20
CA SER A 75 -11.45 39.81 11.84
C SER A 75 -12.78 40.59 11.83
N CYS A 76 -13.69 40.32 12.77
CA CYS A 76 -14.94 41.07 12.92
C CYS A 76 -14.72 42.54 13.29
N GLU A 77 -13.85 42.82 14.26
CA GLU A 77 -13.53 44.18 14.68
C GLU A 77 -12.87 44.99 13.57
N ARG A 78 -12.02 44.34 12.76
CA ARG A 78 -11.28 44.99 11.68
C ARG A 78 -12.17 45.45 10.52
N TYR A 79 -13.23 44.72 10.19
CA TYR A 79 -14.03 44.96 8.99
C TYR A 79 -15.50 45.33 9.25
N LYS A 80 -15.94 45.42 10.52
CA LYS A 80 -17.20 46.03 10.99
C LYS A 80 -18.40 45.91 10.02
N LYS A 81 -18.79 44.67 9.69
CA LYS A 81 -19.89 44.23 8.77
C LYS A 81 -19.55 43.90 7.31
N ASP A 82 -18.31 44.02 6.83
CA ASP A 82 -17.94 43.47 5.52
C ASP A 82 -17.74 41.93 5.60
N TYR A 83 -18.84 41.17 5.49
CA TYR A 83 -18.81 39.70 5.67
C TYR A 83 -17.83 39.00 4.73
N LYS A 84 -17.68 39.52 3.49
CA LYS A 84 -16.76 38.96 2.50
C LYS A 84 -15.31 39.13 2.94
N LYS A 85 -14.92 40.29 3.46
CA LYS A 85 -13.57 40.50 4.00
C LYS A 85 -13.35 39.76 5.31
N ILE A 86 -14.34 39.68 6.20
CA ILE A 86 -14.26 38.90 7.44
C ILE A 86 -13.98 37.44 7.09
N ALA A 87 -14.79 36.83 6.22
CA ALA A 87 -14.62 35.43 5.82
C ALA A 87 -13.25 35.17 5.17
N LYS A 88 -12.80 36.06 4.27
CA LYS A 88 -11.49 35.93 3.61
C LYS A 88 -10.31 36.10 4.57
N ASP A 89 -10.34 37.11 5.45
CA ASP A 89 -9.26 37.35 6.42
C ASP A 89 -9.19 36.20 7.43
N LEU A 90 -10.35 35.74 7.91
CA LEU A 90 -10.42 34.61 8.84
C LEU A 90 -9.93 33.31 8.19
N HIS A 91 -10.30 33.06 6.92
CA HIS A 91 -9.81 31.91 6.15
C HIS A 91 -8.29 31.94 6.05
N VAL A 92 -7.70 33.06 5.61
CA VAL A 92 -6.24 33.19 5.49
C VAL A 92 -5.53 33.06 6.84
N ARG A 93 -6.07 33.62 7.91
CA ARG A 93 -5.46 33.54 9.25
C ARG A 93 -5.52 32.13 9.84
N LEU A 94 -6.66 31.46 9.72
CA LEU A 94 -6.81 30.07 10.17
C LEU A 94 -5.92 29.13 9.36
N MET A 95 -5.88 29.29 8.03
CA MET A 95 -4.96 28.54 7.17
C MET A 95 -3.50 28.78 7.55
N LYS A 96 -3.11 30.04 7.80
CA LYS A 96 -1.73 30.37 8.16
C LYS A 96 -1.32 29.81 9.51
N LYS A 97 -2.26 29.72 10.46
CA LYS A 97 -1.97 29.33 11.84
C LYS A 97 -2.11 27.83 12.09
N PHE A 98 -3.19 27.21 11.63
CA PHE A 98 -3.51 25.81 11.87
C PHE A 98 -3.30 24.89 10.65
N GLY A 99 -3.01 25.46 9.48
CA GLY A 99 -3.00 24.69 8.23
C GLY A 99 -4.39 24.14 7.88
N GLY A 100 -4.47 23.38 6.78
CA GLY A 100 -5.71 22.82 6.25
C GLY A 100 -6.63 23.84 5.57
N GLU A 101 -7.64 23.33 4.87
CA GLU A 101 -8.72 24.14 4.30
C GLU A 101 -9.79 24.41 5.37
N TRP A 102 -10.25 25.65 5.48
CA TRP A 102 -11.25 26.06 6.45
C TRP A 102 -12.47 26.63 5.73
N ASN A 103 -13.63 26.05 5.99
CA ASN A 103 -14.88 26.57 5.51
C ASN A 103 -15.44 27.57 6.53
N ILE A 104 -15.83 28.74 6.04
CA ILE A 104 -16.25 29.85 6.87
C ILE A 104 -17.51 30.43 6.27
N ILE A 105 -18.57 30.49 7.08
CA ILE A 105 -19.81 31.18 6.78
C ILE A 105 -19.91 32.34 7.76
N VAL A 106 -20.01 33.55 7.21
CA VAL A 106 -20.28 34.78 7.98
C VAL A 106 -21.56 35.37 7.44
N GLY A 107 -22.49 35.70 8.33
CA GLY A 107 -23.76 36.29 7.97
C GLY A 107 -24.49 36.82 9.20
N GLU A 108 -25.73 37.26 9.01
CA GLU A 108 -26.57 37.72 10.11
C GLU A 108 -27.64 36.70 10.45
N LYS A 109 -27.85 36.46 11.75
CA LYS A 109 -29.01 35.75 12.31
C LYS A 109 -29.37 34.40 11.65
N PHE A 110 -28.39 33.67 11.11
CA PHE A 110 -28.62 32.33 10.59
C PHE A 110 -28.45 31.30 11.70
N GLY A 111 -29.34 30.31 11.75
CA GLY A 111 -29.21 29.12 12.61
C GLY A 111 -28.41 28.03 11.90
N LEU A 112 -27.72 27.19 12.67
CA LEU A 112 -26.93 26.07 12.17
C LEU A 112 -27.36 24.78 12.86
N GLN A 113 -27.61 23.73 12.08
CA GLN A 113 -27.85 22.38 12.59
C GLN A 113 -27.00 21.39 11.79
N ILE A 114 -25.98 20.81 12.44
CA ILE A 114 -25.07 19.85 11.81
C ILE A 114 -25.40 18.43 12.29
N ALA A 115 -25.66 17.52 11.35
CA ALA A 115 -25.96 16.12 11.67
C ALA A 115 -24.71 15.28 12.01
N TYR A 116 -23.54 15.65 11.47
CA TYR A 116 -22.27 14.97 11.71
C TYR A 116 -21.11 15.98 11.56
N ASP A 117 -20.28 16.11 12.60
CA ASP A 117 -19.19 17.10 12.66
C ASP A 117 -17.81 16.40 12.75
N PRO A 118 -16.82 16.80 11.93
CA PRO A 118 -15.43 16.34 12.04
C PRO A 118 -14.65 16.82 13.28
N LYS A 119 -15.32 17.21 14.39
CA LYS A 119 -14.71 17.77 15.62
C LYS A 119 -13.92 19.07 15.36
N SER A 120 -14.41 19.89 14.44
CA SER A 120 -13.75 21.16 14.10
C SER A 120 -14.72 22.32 13.99
N LEU A 121 -15.98 22.12 14.39
CA LEU A 121 -16.99 23.16 14.36
C LEU A 121 -16.76 24.22 15.44
N LEU A 122 -16.88 25.47 15.04
CA LEU A 122 -17.10 26.62 15.91
C LEU A 122 -18.22 27.44 15.30
N TYR A 123 -19.32 27.56 16.04
CA TYR A 123 -20.43 28.42 15.72
C TYR A 123 -20.61 29.43 16.85
N MET A 124 -20.45 30.71 16.51
CA MET A 124 -20.39 31.81 17.46
C MET A 124 -21.08 33.06 16.92
N PHE A 125 -21.52 33.92 17.84
CA PHE A 125 -22.00 35.26 17.54
C PHE A 125 -21.00 36.30 18.04
N CYS A 126 -20.67 37.27 17.18
CA CYS A 126 -19.84 38.42 17.50
C CYS A 126 -20.72 39.68 17.48
N GLY A 127 -20.91 40.33 18.63
CA GLY A 127 -21.85 41.45 18.76
C GLY A 127 -23.32 40.99 18.69
N ILE A 128 -24.21 41.88 18.27
CA ILE A 128 -25.67 41.65 18.28
C ILE A 128 -26.14 40.84 17.06
N ASP A 129 -25.55 41.08 15.88
CA ASP A 129 -26.13 40.59 14.61
C ASP A 129 -25.25 39.57 13.86
N ILE A 130 -23.94 39.52 14.10
CA ILE A 130 -23.02 38.73 13.25
C ILE A 130 -22.88 37.30 13.79
N ALA A 131 -23.29 36.33 12.99
CA ALA A 131 -23.05 34.91 13.20
C ALA A 131 -21.88 34.43 12.34
N ILE A 132 -21.02 33.59 12.92
CA ILE A 132 -19.86 32.99 12.27
C ILE A 132 -19.88 31.49 12.52
N CYS A 133 -19.83 30.72 11.44
CA CYS A 133 -19.65 29.28 11.47
C CYS A 133 -18.32 28.94 10.79
N ILE A 134 -17.44 28.25 11.52
CA ILE A 134 -16.13 27.81 11.07
C ILE A 134 -16.08 26.30 11.24
N TRP A 135 -15.67 25.60 10.21
CA TRP A 135 -15.26 24.20 10.35
C TRP A 135 -14.06 23.93 9.45
N LYS A 136 -13.17 23.05 9.89
CA LYS A 136 -12.10 22.57 9.02
C LYS A 136 -12.81 21.79 7.93
N SER A 137 -12.54 22.11 6.66
CA SER A 137 -12.94 21.21 5.59
C SER A 137 -12.33 19.86 5.97
N LEU A 138 -13.18 18.84 6.09
CA LEU A 138 -12.66 17.49 5.92
C LEU A 138 -11.90 17.60 4.62
N SER A 139 -10.62 17.26 4.64
CA SER A 139 -9.87 17.20 3.42
C SER A 139 -10.55 16.09 2.63
N ILE A 140 -11.54 16.47 1.82
CA ILE A 140 -11.99 15.71 0.67
C ILE A 140 -10.76 15.82 -0.18
N LEU A 141 -9.82 14.94 0.14
CA LEU A 141 -8.45 14.93 -0.31
C LEU A 141 -8.55 14.49 -1.75
N THR A 142 -9.01 15.35 -2.64
CA THR A 142 -8.76 15.15 -4.05
C THR A 142 -7.24 15.11 -4.14
N MET A 143 -6.70 13.92 -4.33
CA MET A 143 -5.28 13.68 -4.53
C MET A 143 -4.78 14.77 -5.48
N HIS A 144 -3.96 15.71 -5.01
CA HIS A 144 -3.62 16.87 -5.83
C HIS A 144 -2.86 16.40 -7.08
N PHE A 145 -2.89 17.20 -8.15
CA PHE A 145 -2.33 16.82 -9.45
C PHE A 145 -0.90 16.29 -9.37
N LYS A 146 -0.02 16.94 -8.58
CA LYS A 146 1.36 16.47 -8.38
C LYS A 146 1.45 15.06 -7.81
N LEU A 147 0.58 14.73 -6.86
CA LEU A 147 0.55 13.43 -6.23
C LEU A 147 0.08 12.34 -7.20
N ARG A 148 -0.99 12.65 -7.97
CA ARG A 148 -1.45 11.77 -9.06
C ARG A 148 -0.35 11.54 -10.09
N PHE A 149 0.36 12.61 -10.47
CA PHE A 149 1.46 12.55 -11.42
C PHE A 149 2.59 11.66 -10.92
N VAL A 150 3.05 11.83 -9.67
CA VAL A 150 4.08 10.96 -9.07
C VAL A 150 3.66 9.50 -9.07
N THR A 151 2.44 9.20 -8.59
CA THR A 151 1.92 7.82 -8.58
C THR A 151 1.82 7.23 -9.98
N PHE A 152 1.38 8.02 -10.96
CA PHE A 152 1.30 7.62 -12.36
C PHE A 152 2.67 7.33 -12.97
N ILE A 153 3.66 8.19 -12.74
CA ILE A 153 5.04 7.99 -13.21
C ILE A 153 5.64 6.70 -12.64
N HIS A 154 5.49 6.49 -11.33
CA HIS A 154 5.97 5.25 -10.72
C HIS A 154 5.22 4.01 -11.25
N SER A 155 3.91 4.11 -11.46
CA SER A 155 3.09 3.01 -11.99
C SER A 155 3.53 2.57 -13.39
N ILE A 156 3.65 3.51 -14.33
CA ILE A 156 3.96 3.21 -15.73
C ILE A 156 5.44 2.91 -15.93
N PHE A 157 6.31 3.80 -15.45
CA PHE A 157 7.74 3.71 -15.75
C PHE A 157 8.50 2.94 -14.68
N GLY A 158 8.00 2.90 -13.45
CA GLY A 158 8.70 2.25 -12.33
C GLY A 158 8.61 0.73 -12.34
N SER A 159 7.76 0.11 -13.16
CA SER A 159 7.55 -1.35 -13.19
C SER A 159 8.27 -2.07 -14.35
N HIS A 160 9.33 -1.47 -14.89
CA HIS A 160 10.11 -2.01 -16.02
C HIS A 160 10.80 -3.35 -15.76
N ALA A 161 11.14 -3.65 -14.50
CA ALA A 161 11.78 -4.91 -14.12
C ALA A 161 10.80 -6.10 -14.21
N ASP A 162 9.49 -5.85 -13.99
CA ASP A 162 8.45 -6.88 -14.15
C ASP A 162 8.36 -7.34 -15.60
N LEU A 163 8.43 -6.39 -16.56
CA LEU A 163 8.50 -6.71 -17.98
C LEU A 163 9.70 -7.62 -18.28
N GLN A 164 10.87 -7.30 -17.73
CA GLN A 164 12.10 -8.05 -17.99
C GLN A 164 12.06 -9.50 -17.47
N ILE A 165 11.38 -9.75 -16.34
CA ILE A 165 11.13 -11.13 -15.87
C ILE A 165 10.20 -11.86 -16.83
N THR A 166 9.12 -11.20 -17.27
CA THR A 166 8.14 -11.84 -18.15
C THR A 166 8.75 -12.24 -19.50
N THR A 167 9.78 -11.52 -19.95
CA THR A 167 10.63 -11.89 -21.10
C THR A 167 11.11 -13.33 -21.00
N TYR A 168 11.65 -13.72 -19.86
CA TYR A 168 12.25 -15.05 -19.69
C TYR A 168 11.22 -16.17 -19.87
N ASN A 169 10.07 -16.02 -19.20
CA ASN A 169 9.04 -17.06 -19.14
C ASN A 169 8.33 -17.23 -20.49
N LEU A 170 8.05 -16.12 -21.17
CA LEU A 170 7.32 -16.11 -22.43
C LEU A 170 8.23 -16.39 -23.64
N LEU A 171 9.52 -16.03 -23.56
CA LEU A 171 10.47 -16.14 -24.67
C LEU A 171 11.49 -17.29 -24.49
N THR A 172 11.19 -18.28 -23.64
CA THR A 172 12.09 -19.41 -23.38
C THR A 172 12.49 -20.14 -24.67
N VAL A 173 11.55 -20.35 -25.61
CA VAL A 173 11.79 -21.04 -26.89
C VAL A 173 12.78 -20.27 -27.78
N PRO A 174 12.51 -19.01 -28.19
CA PRO A 174 13.44 -18.27 -29.05
C PRO A 174 14.79 -17.98 -28.36
N ILE A 175 14.84 -17.85 -27.04
CA ILE A 175 16.10 -17.72 -26.29
C ILE A 175 16.93 -19.00 -26.40
N LYS A 176 16.33 -20.18 -26.15
CA LYS A 176 17.03 -21.47 -26.29
C LYS A 176 17.57 -21.67 -27.71
N GLU A 177 16.79 -21.29 -28.72
CA GLU A 177 17.20 -21.39 -30.12
C GLU A 177 18.35 -20.44 -30.47
N THR A 178 18.32 -19.20 -29.95
CA THR A 178 19.40 -18.21 -30.13
C THR A 178 20.75 -18.73 -29.64
N PHE A 179 20.76 -19.40 -28.48
CA PHE A 179 21.97 -19.90 -27.84
C PHE A 179 22.30 -21.35 -28.19
N LYS A 180 21.55 -22.00 -29.09
CA LYS A 180 21.73 -23.42 -29.44
C LYS A 180 23.16 -23.73 -29.90
N ILE A 181 23.75 -22.86 -30.72
CA ILE A 181 25.12 -23.03 -31.24
C ILE A 181 26.15 -22.94 -30.11
N SER A 182 26.08 -21.90 -29.28
CA SER A 182 26.98 -21.75 -28.12
C SER A 182 26.81 -22.87 -27.09
N MET A 183 25.58 -23.36 -26.89
CA MET A 183 25.34 -24.46 -25.96
C MET A 183 25.91 -25.80 -26.43
N ASN A 184 25.96 -26.03 -27.75
CA ASN A 184 26.56 -27.24 -28.31
C ASN A 184 28.10 -27.31 -28.11
N GLU A 185 28.77 -26.20 -27.79
CA GLU A 185 30.20 -26.18 -27.47
C GLU A 185 30.49 -26.74 -26.07
N TYR A 186 29.48 -26.77 -25.18
CA TYR A 186 29.62 -27.29 -23.82
C TYR A 186 29.26 -28.77 -23.75
N SER A 187 29.86 -29.48 -22.79
CA SER A 187 29.46 -30.86 -22.49
C SER A 187 28.00 -30.95 -22.02
N SER A 188 27.37 -32.11 -22.19
CA SER A 188 26.00 -32.38 -21.74
C SER A 188 25.77 -31.99 -20.27
N ASN A 189 26.70 -32.34 -19.39
CA ASN A 189 26.61 -32.04 -17.96
C ASN A 189 26.66 -30.53 -17.67
N ILE A 190 27.55 -29.80 -18.35
CA ILE A 190 27.68 -28.34 -18.19
C ILE A 190 26.43 -27.64 -18.76
N THR A 191 25.91 -28.11 -19.89
CA THR A 191 24.68 -27.59 -20.51
C THR A 191 23.48 -27.71 -19.57
N ASN A 192 23.30 -28.88 -18.93
CA ASN A 192 22.25 -29.10 -17.94
C ASN A 192 22.42 -28.20 -16.70
N LEU A 193 23.66 -28.03 -16.24
CA LEU A 193 23.98 -27.12 -15.13
C LEU A 193 23.65 -25.67 -15.48
N LEU A 194 24.04 -25.20 -16.66
CA LEU A 194 23.76 -23.85 -17.15
C LEU A 194 22.25 -23.61 -17.29
N PHE A 195 21.48 -24.57 -17.79
CA PHE A 195 20.02 -24.45 -17.84
C PHE A 195 19.39 -24.39 -16.44
N SER A 196 19.89 -25.18 -15.48
CA SER A 196 19.42 -25.17 -14.09
C SER A 196 19.74 -23.85 -13.38
N ILE A 197 20.96 -23.34 -13.55
CA ILE A 197 21.39 -22.02 -13.04
C ILE A 197 20.54 -20.93 -13.66
N ASN A 198 20.31 -20.97 -14.97
CA ASN A 198 19.49 -19.99 -15.67
C ASN A 198 18.06 -19.93 -15.11
N GLY A 199 17.41 -21.09 -14.89
CA GLY A 199 16.09 -21.16 -14.26
C GLY A 199 16.02 -20.57 -12.85
N SER A 200 17.15 -20.54 -12.14
CA SER A 200 17.27 -19.98 -10.78
C SER A 200 17.89 -18.57 -10.74
N SER A 201 18.41 -18.07 -11.86
CA SER A 201 19.28 -16.89 -11.93
C SER A 201 18.62 -15.61 -11.42
N ILE A 202 17.34 -15.42 -11.73
CA ILE A 202 16.55 -14.27 -11.26
C ILE A 202 16.40 -14.32 -9.73
N PHE A 203 16.11 -15.49 -9.15
CA PHE A 203 15.98 -15.64 -7.70
C PHE A 203 17.32 -15.49 -6.97
N ILE A 204 18.40 -15.99 -7.56
CA ILE A 204 19.78 -15.73 -7.07
C ILE A 204 20.04 -14.22 -7.05
N GLY A 205 19.68 -13.53 -8.13
CA GLY A 205 19.72 -12.07 -8.20
C GLY A 205 18.90 -11.39 -7.11
N MET A 206 17.67 -11.85 -6.87
CA MET A 206 16.81 -11.33 -5.80
C MET A 206 17.44 -11.56 -4.42
N PHE A 207 18.08 -12.71 -4.20
CA PHE A 207 18.76 -13.02 -2.94
C PHE A 207 19.93 -12.08 -2.68
N ILE A 208 20.80 -11.88 -3.68
CA ILE A 208 21.91 -10.91 -3.61
C ILE A 208 21.37 -9.49 -3.41
N GLY A 209 20.35 -9.10 -4.17
CA GLY A 209 19.68 -7.80 -4.02
C GLY A 209 19.12 -7.59 -2.62
N ALA A 210 18.53 -8.61 -2.00
CA ALA A 210 18.02 -8.54 -0.63
C ALA A 210 19.13 -8.32 0.40
N ILE A 211 20.29 -8.97 0.26
CA ILE A 211 21.46 -8.76 1.13
C ILE A 211 21.92 -7.31 1.10
N ILE A 212 22.08 -6.75 -0.12
CA ILE A 212 22.63 -5.42 -0.32
C ILE A 212 21.57 -4.32 -0.07
N SER A 213 20.28 -4.65 -0.18
CA SER A 213 19.15 -3.69 -0.07
C SER A 213 19.19 -2.84 1.20
N THR A 214 19.56 -3.42 2.35
CA THR A 214 19.59 -2.71 3.63
C THR A 214 20.76 -1.74 3.71
N TYR A 215 21.93 -2.17 3.26
CA TYR A 215 23.11 -1.32 3.18
C TYR A 215 22.85 -0.12 2.26
N ILE A 216 22.28 -0.39 1.07
CA ILE A 216 21.94 0.64 0.11
C ILE A 216 20.89 1.62 0.67
N ALA A 217 19.82 1.12 1.29
CA ALA A 217 18.76 1.97 1.83
C ALA A 217 19.22 2.86 2.99
N ASN A 218 20.14 2.36 3.82
CA ASN A 218 20.65 3.10 4.98
C ASN A 218 21.70 4.14 4.58
N ASN A 219 22.55 3.85 3.58
CA ASN A 219 23.70 4.70 3.24
C ASN A 219 23.41 5.71 2.13
N PHE A 220 22.64 5.35 1.10
CA PHE A 220 22.39 6.22 -0.06
C PHE A 220 21.08 7.02 0.05
N GLY A 221 20.28 6.75 1.09
CA GLY A 221 18.95 7.31 1.25
C GLY A 221 17.85 6.49 0.55
N ARG A 222 16.59 6.80 0.88
CA ARG A 222 15.42 6.00 0.46
C ARG A 222 15.07 6.17 -1.02
N LYS A 223 15.11 7.39 -1.56
CA LYS A 223 14.82 7.72 -2.96
C LYS A 223 15.90 7.19 -3.87
N THR A 224 17.17 7.48 -3.56
CA THR A 224 18.33 7.05 -4.36
C THR A 224 18.37 5.53 -4.49
N SER A 225 18.16 4.83 -3.36
CA SER A 225 18.09 3.36 -3.34
C SER A 225 16.89 2.82 -4.13
N ALA A 226 15.70 3.32 -3.87
CA ALA A 226 14.46 2.89 -4.51
C ALA A 226 14.47 3.09 -6.03
N ILE A 227 15.03 4.21 -6.49
CA ILE A 227 14.87 4.67 -7.86
C ILE A 227 16.16 4.51 -8.64
N LEU A 228 17.22 5.24 -8.26
CA LEU A 228 18.43 5.35 -9.06
C LEU A 228 19.20 4.03 -9.11
N ILE A 229 19.51 3.46 -7.94
CA ILE A 229 20.29 2.22 -7.84
C ILE A 229 19.51 1.05 -8.44
N ARG A 230 18.21 0.96 -8.17
CA ARG A 230 17.35 -0.05 -8.75
C ARG A 230 17.29 0.03 -10.29
N ASN A 231 17.02 1.22 -10.83
CA ASN A 231 16.97 1.43 -12.27
C ASN A 231 18.34 1.13 -12.91
N ALA A 232 19.45 1.48 -12.24
CA ALA A 232 20.80 1.15 -12.70
C ALA A 232 21.00 -0.37 -12.83
N PHE A 233 20.54 -1.17 -11.86
CA PHE A 233 20.59 -2.63 -11.97
C PHE A 233 19.74 -3.18 -13.13
N THR A 234 18.56 -2.61 -13.40
CA THR A 234 17.78 -2.98 -14.59
C THR A 234 18.53 -2.63 -15.88
N ILE A 235 19.14 -1.44 -15.95
CA ILE A 235 19.89 -1.01 -17.15
C ILE A 235 21.08 -1.94 -17.38
N ILE A 236 21.89 -2.19 -16.35
CA ILE A 236 23.05 -3.10 -16.42
C ILE A 236 22.60 -4.50 -16.82
N GLY A 237 21.60 -5.06 -16.15
CA GLY A 237 21.07 -6.39 -16.47
C GLY A 237 20.51 -6.47 -17.89
N GLY A 238 19.76 -5.46 -18.31
CA GLY A 238 19.25 -5.36 -19.68
C GLY A 238 20.35 -5.30 -20.72
N LEU A 239 21.40 -4.51 -20.49
CA LEU A 239 22.55 -4.43 -21.39
C LEU A 239 23.25 -5.78 -21.52
N PHE A 240 23.50 -6.47 -20.40
CA PHE A 240 24.06 -7.83 -20.44
C PHE A 240 23.18 -8.79 -21.25
N ILE A 241 21.85 -8.75 -21.08
CA ILE A 241 20.93 -9.60 -21.85
C ILE A 241 20.98 -9.24 -23.35
N VAL A 242 20.94 -7.96 -23.71
CA VAL A 242 20.99 -7.52 -25.12
C VAL A 242 22.31 -7.93 -25.77
N LEU A 243 23.45 -7.64 -25.11
CA LEU A 243 24.77 -8.00 -25.60
C LEU A 243 24.95 -9.52 -25.68
N SER A 244 24.35 -10.29 -24.76
CA SER A 244 24.40 -11.76 -24.82
C SER A 244 23.84 -12.31 -26.12
N LYS A 245 22.80 -11.67 -26.70
CA LYS A 245 22.28 -12.04 -28.02
C LYS A 245 23.30 -11.78 -29.13
N PHE A 246 23.88 -10.58 -29.15
CA PHE A 246 24.81 -10.16 -30.21
C PHE A 246 26.08 -11.00 -30.23
N TYR A 247 26.66 -11.27 -29.06
CA TYR A 247 27.85 -12.11 -28.93
C TYR A 247 27.53 -13.61 -28.83
N LYS A 248 26.24 -13.99 -28.75
CA LYS A 248 25.75 -15.37 -28.57
C LYS A 248 26.34 -16.09 -27.33
N ILE A 249 26.63 -15.36 -26.25
CA ILE A 249 27.22 -15.90 -25.02
C ILE A 249 26.13 -16.19 -23.97
N PHE A 250 25.81 -17.47 -23.75
CA PHE A 250 24.75 -17.84 -22.79
C PHE A 250 25.05 -17.49 -21.31
N PRO A 251 26.28 -17.66 -20.79
CA PRO A 251 26.60 -17.20 -19.42
C PRO A 251 26.37 -15.70 -19.20
N MET A 252 26.54 -14.86 -20.24
CA MET A 252 26.29 -13.42 -20.18
C MET A 252 24.79 -13.12 -20.01
N PHE A 253 23.93 -13.93 -20.62
CA PHE A 253 22.48 -13.87 -20.42
C PHE A 253 22.11 -14.16 -18.95
N ILE A 254 22.73 -15.18 -18.34
CA ILE A 254 22.55 -15.53 -16.92
C ILE A 254 22.97 -14.37 -16.01
N ILE A 255 24.13 -13.76 -16.25
CA ILE A 255 24.60 -12.59 -15.47
C ILE A 255 23.59 -11.44 -15.58
N GLY A 256 23.09 -11.19 -16.79
CA GLY A 256 22.04 -10.20 -17.02
C GLY A 256 20.82 -10.45 -16.15
N ASN A 257 20.29 -11.68 -16.13
CA ASN A 257 19.17 -12.08 -15.29
C ASN A 257 19.43 -11.90 -13.78
N ILE A 258 20.64 -12.18 -13.29
CA ILE A 258 21.00 -11.93 -11.89
C ILE A 258 20.84 -10.44 -11.56
N PHE A 259 21.31 -9.52 -12.41
CA PHE A 259 21.10 -8.09 -12.20
C PHE A 259 19.62 -7.67 -12.23
N THR A 260 18.81 -8.28 -13.11
CA THR A 260 17.35 -8.04 -13.11
C THR A 260 16.70 -8.47 -11.79
N GLY A 261 17.15 -9.61 -11.24
CA GLY A 261 16.72 -10.10 -9.93
C GLY A 261 17.09 -9.14 -8.80
N MET A 262 18.30 -8.56 -8.84
CA MET A 262 18.71 -7.55 -7.84
C MET A 262 17.78 -6.33 -7.86
N SER A 263 17.45 -5.82 -9.05
CA SER A 263 16.48 -4.73 -9.21
C SER A 263 15.10 -5.07 -8.61
N MET A 264 14.66 -6.32 -8.78
CA MET A 264 13.39 -6.79 -8.25
C MET A 264 13.34 -6.87 -6.73
N ALA A 265 14.43 -7.25 -6.06
CA ALA A 265 14.49 -7.19 -4.61
C ALA A 265 14.34 -5.74 -4.09
N LEU A 266 14.92 -4.77 -4.80
CA LEU A 266 14.84 -3.35 -4.47
C LEU A 266 13.46 -2.73 -4.77
N LYS A 267 12.58 -3.41 -5.52
CA LYS A 267 11.17 -3.00 -5.71
C LYS A 267 10.46 -2.77 -4.38
N THR A 268 10.77 -3.58 -3.37
CA THR A 268 10.22 -3.41 -2.01
C THR A 268 10.58 -2.04 -1.41
N ILE A 269 11.76 -1.49 -1.72
CA ILE A 269 12.17 -0.15 -1.26
C ILE A 269 11.31 0.93 -1.93
N VAL A 270 10.96 0.78 -3.21
CA VAL A 270 10.03 1.70 -3.92
C VAL A 270 8.67 1.72 -3.23
N LEU A 271 8.14 0.54 -2.90
CA LEU A 271 6.86 0.43 -2.21
C LEU A 271 6.89 1.14 -0.87
N ILE A 272 7.98 0.98 -0.13
CA ILE A 272 8.12 1.66 1.15
C ILE A 272 8.35 3.17 0.97
N TYR A 273 9.16 3.59 0.00
CA TYR A 273 9.36 5.01 -0.33
C TYR A 273 8.02 5.69 -0.64
N LEU A 274 7.18 5.08 -1.48
CA LEU A 274 5.82 5.56 -1.76
C LEU A 274 4.98 5.63 -0.50
N SER A 275 4.98 4.56 0.30
CA SER A 275 4.17 4.51 1.52
C SER A 275 4.54 5.55 2.57
N GLU A 276 5.80 5.97 2.62
CA GLU A 276 6.29 6.98 3.56
C GLU A 276 6.16 8.41 3.04
N SER A 277 6.14 8.57 1.72
CA SER A 277 6.00 9.87 1.05
C SER A 277 4.57 10.39 1.06
N LEU A 278 3.60 9.48 1.05
CA LEU A 278 2.20 9.81 0.82
C LEU A 278 1.42 9.94 2.15
N PRO A 279 0.32 10.71 2.16
CA PRO A 279 -0.62 10.68 3.27
C PRO A 279 -1.13 9.25 3.51
N LYS A 280 -1.30 8.86 4.77
CA LYS A 280 -1.71 7.49 5.16
C LYS A 280 -3.00 7.00 4.49
N ASN A 281 -3.92 7.91 4.19
CA ASN A 281 -5.20 7.60 3.55
C ASN A 281 -5.05 7.23 2.06
N TYR A 282 -3.88 7.48 1.43
CA TYR A 282 -3.59 7.18 0.02
C TYR A 282 -2.38 6.28 -0.19
N SER A 283 -1.68 5.90 0.89
CA SER A 283 -0.50 5.05 0.79
C SER A 283 -0.85 3.70 0.16
N GLY A 284 -1.99 3.11 0.57
CA GLY A 284 -2.54 1.90 -0.02
C GLY A 284 -2.85 2.07 -1.50
N PHE A 285 -3.69 3.05 -1.85
CA PHE A 285 -4.05 3.36 -3.23
C PHE A 285 -2.83 3.48 -4.15
N ALA A 286 -1.82 4.25 -3.75
CA ALA A 286 -0.66 4.50 -4.61
C ALA A 286 0.26 3.28 -4.77
N ILE A 287 0.47 2.49 -3.72
CA ILE A 287 1.22 1.22 -3.80
C ILE A 287 0.53 0.25 -4.76
N TYR A 288 -0.81 0.23 -4.73
CA TYR A 288 -1.59 -0.66 -5.58
C TYR A 288 -1.67 -0.14 -7.01
N CYS A 289 -1.74 1.18 -7.22
CA CYS A 289 -1.57 1.79 -8.54
C CYS A 289 -0.19 1.49 -9.13
N TYR A 290 0.88 1.58 -8.33
CA TYR A 290 2.22 1.20 -8.77
C TYR A 290 2.25 -0.25 -9.28
N SER A 291 1.69 -1.16 -8.49
CA SER A 291 1.69 -2.60 -8.80
C SER A 291 0.79 -2.93 -9.99
N SER A 292 -0.34 -2.24 -10.11
CA SER A 292 -1.25 -2.35 -11.26
C SER A 292 -0.58 -1.92 -12.56
N GLY A 293 0.31 -0.93 -12.53
CA GLY A 293 1.15 -0.59 -13.68
C GLY A 293 2.09 -1.73 -14.07
N GLY A 294 2.67 -2.42 -13.09
CA GLY A 294 3.49 -3.63 -13.30
C GLY A 294 2.71 -4.81 -13.90
N TYR A 295 1.44 -4.95 -13.56
CA TYR A 295 0.59 -5.96 -14.17
C TYR A 295 0.11 -5.56 -15.57
N LEU A 296 -0.18 -4.27 -15.79
CA LEU A 296 -0.53 -3.76 -17.12
C LEU A 296 0.62 -3.92 -18.11
N ILE A 297 1.85 -3.59 -17.71
CA ILE A 297 3.04 -3.78 -18.57
C ILE A 297 3.32 -5.26 -18.82
N THR A 298 3.05 -6.14 -17.86
CA THR A 298 3.13 -7.60 -18.04
C THR A 298 2.10 -8.11 -19.05
N PHE A 299 0.86 -7.60 -19.01
CA PHE A 299 -0.16 -7.93 -19.99
C PHE A 299 0.24 -7.48 -21.40
N ILE A 300 0.66 -6.23 -21.57
CA ILE A 300 1.17 -5.71 -22.85
C ILE A 300 2.38 -6.54 -23.31
N GLY A 301 3.30 -6.86 -22.39
CA GLY A 301 4.45 -7.72 -22.65
C GLY A 301 4.05 -9.11 -23.14
N THR A 302 2.96 -9.67 -22.62
CA THR A 302 2.42 -10.97 -23.06
C THR A 302 1.95 -10.92 -24.51
N LEU A 303 1.29 -9.82 -24.92
CA LEU A 303 0.90 -9.62 -26.32
C LEU A 303 2.12 -9.44 -27.22
N LEU A 304 3.10 -8.63 -26.79
CA LEU A 304 4.34 -8.39 -27.55
C LEU A 304 5.24 -9.63 -27.64
N ALA A 305 5.12 -10.57 -26.70
CA ALA A 305 5.87 -11.82 -26.69
C ALA A 305 5.32 -12.86 -27.68
N LEU A 306 4.23 -12.58 -28.39
CA LEU A 306 3.75 -13.46 -29.47
C LEU A 306 4.79 -13.55 -30.60
N PRO A 307 4.93 -14.72 -31.27
CA PRO A 307 5.90 -14.92 -32.35
C PRO A 307 5.78 -13.91 -33.49
N ILE A 308 4.57 -13.41 -33.75
CA ILE A 308 4.28 -12.39 -34.78
C ILE A 308 4.86 -11.01 -34.44
N CYS A 309 5.14 -10.74 -33.16
CA CYS A 309 5.74 -9.51 -32.67
C CYS A 309 7.22 -9.72 -32.32
N PHE A 310 7.57 -9.73 -31.04
CA PHE A 310 8.94 -9.92 -30.55
C PHE A 310 9.23 -11.34 -30.08
N GLY A 311 8.25 -12.24 -30.15
CA GLY A 311 8.31 -13.65 -29.73
C GLY A 311 9.16 -14.59 -30.58
N ASN A 312 10.15 -14.08 -31.30
CA ASN A 312 10.96 -14.84 -32.26
C ASN A 312 12.46 -14.62 -32.03
N VAL A 313 13.28 -15.49 -32.62
CA VAL A 313 14.75 -15.52 -32.47
C VAL A 313 15.40 -14.18 -32.85
N ASN A 314 14.84 -13.50 -33.84
CA ASN A 314 15.41 -12.26 -34.37
C ASN A 314 15.07 -11.04 -33.50
N SER A 315 13.90 -11.02 -32.85
CA SER A 315 13.35 -9.80 -32.24
C SER A 315 13.28 -9.81 -30.72
N TRP A 316 13.50 -10.94 -30.03
CA TRP A 316 13.32 -11.02 -28.57
C TRP A 316 14.14 -10.00 -27.75
N HIS A 317 15.33 -9.59 -28.23
CA HIS A 317 16.15 -8.53 -27.61
C HIS A 317 15.51 -7.13 -27.54
N TYR A 318 14.44 -6.85 -28.29
CA TYR A 318 13.70 -5.59 -28.14
C TYR A 318 12.99 -5.50 -26.79
N PHE A 319 12.67 -6.64 -26.18
CA PHE A 319 12.02 -6.68 -24.87
C PHE A 319 12.88 -6.06 -23.74
N PRO A 320 14.13 -6.50 -23.51
CA PRO A 320 15.02 -5.84 -22.54
C PRO A 320 15.36 -4.40 -22.94
N LEU A 321 15.41 -4.06 -24.24
CA LEU A 321 15.59 -2.67 -24.69
C LEU A 321 14.44 -1.76 -24.24
N ILE A 322 13.19 -2.24 -24.32
CA ILE A 322 12.03 -1.51 -23.79
C ILE A 322 12.17 -1.34 -22.27
N SER A 323 12.54 -2.38 -21.52
CA SER A 323 12.79 -2.26 -20.08
C SER A 323 13.87 -1.24 -19.73
N ILE A 324 14.97 -1.20 -20.50
CA ILE A 324 16.04 -0.19 -20.34
C ILE A 324 15.50 1.21 -20.57
N SER A 325 14.76 1.42 -21.67
CA SER A 325 14.20 2.75 -22.01
C SER A 325 13.26 3.27 -20.92
N LEU A 326 12.39 2.41 -20.38
CA LEU A 326 11.49 2.75 -19.28
C LEU A 326 12.26 3.04 -17.99
N ALA A 327 13.34 2.31 -17.70
CA ALA A 327 14.20 2.58 -16.55
C ALA A 327 14.92 3.93 -16.66
N MET A 328 15.39 4.30 -17.86
CA MET A 328 15.99 5.62 -18.12
C MET A 328 14.96 6.74 -17.92
N ILE A 329 13.77 6.63 -18.51
CA ILE A 329 12.69 7.62 -18.33
C ILE A 329 12.29 7.74 -16.86
N HIS A 330 12.11 6.61 -16.17
CA HIS A 330 11.80 6.59 -14.74
C HIS A 330 12.88 7.29 -13.92
N SER A 331 14.16 7.08 -14.25
CA SER A 331 15.30 7.71 -13.59
C SER A 331 15.25 9.22 -13.77
N SER A 332 15.17 9.70 -15.02
CA SER A 332 15.20 11.13 -15.35
C SER A 332 14.05 11.92 -14.72
N ILE A 333 12.82 11.40 -14.76
CA ILE A 333 11.65 12.10 -14.19
C ILE A 333 11.70 12.07 -12.66
N SER A 334 12.12 10.96 -12.07
CA SER A 334 12.12 10.79 -10.62
C SER A 334 13.20 11.62 -9.91
N LEU A 335 14.21 12.13 -10.63
CA LEU A 335 15.20 13.05 -10.06
C LEU A 335 14.52 14.29 -9.44
N PHE A 336 13.39 14.73 -9.98
CA PHE A 336 12.63 15.89 -9.48
C PHE A 336 11.80 15.61 -8.23
N PHE A 337 11.63 14.34 -7.81
CA PHE A 337 10.82 14.00 -6.65
C PHE A 337 11.62 14.16 -5.35
N PRO A 338 11.04 14.70 -4.27
CA PRO A 338 11.75 14.82 -3.01
C PRO A 338 11.91 13.46 -2.30
N GLU A 339 12.82 13.42 -1.35
CA GLU A 339 13.03 12.26 -0.48
C GLU A 339 11.82 12.04 0.46
N SER A 340 11.65 10.82 0.97
CA SER A 340 10.62 10.46 1.95
C SER A 340 10.66 11.41 3.15
N PRO A 341 9.56 12.11 3.50
CA PRO A 341 9.51 13.05 4.61
C PRO A 341 9.81 12.38 5.94
N LYS A 342 9.42 11.10 6.07
CA LYS A 342 9.66 10.29 7.26
C LYS A 342 11.13 9.87 7.39
N HIS A 343 11.77 9.52 6.28
CA HIS A 343 13.20 9.22 6.27
C HIS A 343 14.04 10.46 6.62
N LEU A 344 13.71 11.61 6.02
CA LEU A 344 14.34 12.89 6.35
C LEU A 344 14.21 13.22 7.84
N PHE A 345 13.02 13.07 8.41
CA PHE A 345 12.76 13.43 9.81
C PHE A 345 13.37 12.45 10.82
N ILE A 346 13.13 11.14 10.67
CA ILE A 346 13.47 10.13 11.68
C ILE A 346 14.92 9.66 11.54
N THR A 347 15.37 9.40 10.30
CA THR A 347 16.69 8.82 10.04
C THR A 347 17.76 9.90 9.89
N LEU A 348 17.47 10.96 9.11
CA LEU A 348 18.45 12.02 8.82
C LEU A 348 18.37 13.23 9.77
N ASN A 349 17.34 13.29 10.63
CA ASN A 349 17.06 14.44 11.49
C ASN A 349 16.90 15.80 10.75
N ASP A 350 16.60 15.78 9.45
CA ASP A 350 16.37 16.96 8.63
C ASP A 350 14.88 17.36 8.65
N ARG A 351 14.56 18.29 9.56
CA ARG A 351 13.19 18.81 9.70
C ARG A 351 12.78 19.70 8.53
N GLU A 352 13.69 20.52 8.01
CA GLU A 352 13.36 21.46 6.93
C GLU A 352 13.10 20.72 5.61
N GLY A 353 13.97 19.76 5.26
CA GLY A 353 13.75 18.87 4.13
C GLY A 353 12.46 18.06 4.29
N SER A 354 12.18 17.55 5.49
CA SER A 354 10.93 16.82 5.76
C SER A 354 9.70 17.70 5.50
N ARG A 355 9.70 18.95 5.98
CA ARG A 355 8.61 19.90 5.72
C ARG A 355 8.46 20.23 4.23
N ASN A 356 9.55 20.38 3.49
CA ASN A 356 9.52 20.62 2.05
C ASN A 356 8.96 19.42 1.28
N SER A 357 9.34 18.21 1.68
CA SER A 357 8.78 16.97 1.13
C SER A 357 7.28 16.83 1.44
N LEU A 358 6.86 17.12 2.68
CA LEU A 358 5.45 17.14 3.06
C LEU A 358 4.64 18.14 2.23
N LYS A 359 5.14 19.37 2.02
CA LYS A 359 4.48 20.36 1.15
C LYS A 359 4.29 19.86 -0.28
N PHE A 360 5.24 19.06 -0.78
CA PHE A 360 5.18 18.50 -2.12
C PHE A 360 4.14 17.36 -2.22
N TYR A 361 4.18 16.38 -1.32
CA TYR A 361 3.33 15.19 -1.38
C TYR A 361 1.93 15.40 -0.78
N HIS A 362 1.83 16.10 0.34
CA HIS A 362 0.56 16.29 1.07
C HIS A 362 -0.17 17.57 0.64
N GLY A 363 0.50 18.46 -0.09
CA GLY A 363 -0.03 19.74 -0.54
C GLY A 363 0.43 20.92 0.33
N LYS A 364 0.11 22.13 -0.13
CA LYS A 364 0.60 23.38 0.49
C LYS A 364 0.07 23.61 1.91
N ASN A 365 -1.11 23.09 2.21
CA ASN A 365 -1.86 23.36 3.44
C ASN A 365 -1.75 22.21 4.45
N VAL A 366 -0.62 21.50 4.47
CA VAL A 366 -0.40 20.38 5.38
C VAL A 366 -0.23 20.84 6.83
N ASP A 367 -0.84 20.12 7.76
CA ASP A 367 -0.64 20.31 9.21
C ASP A 367 0.67 19.65 9.64
N PHE A 368 1.72 20.45 9.79
CA PHE A 368 3.03 19.93 10.20
C PHE A 368 3.01 19.43 11.65
N SER A 369 2.28 20.09 12.54
CA SER A 369 2.28 19.77 13.98
C SER A 369 1.77 18.35 14.25
N GLU A 370 0.66 17.96 13.62
CA GLU A 370 0.10 16.62 13.79
C GLU A 370 1.02 15.54 13.21
N ILE A 371 1.61 15.77 12.03
CA ILE A 371 2.48 14.80 11.36
C ILE A 371 3.82 14.65 12.08
N GLU A 372 4.45 15.76 12.48
CA GLU A 372 5.71 15.74 13.23
C GLU A 372 5.54 15.06 14.58
N LYS A 373 4.41 15.28 15.29
CA LYS A 373 4.08 14.54 16.52
C LYS A 373 4.07 13.03 16.28
N ASN A 374 3.40 12.58 15.22
CA ASN A 374 3.38 11.16 14.85
C ASN A 374 4.80 10.63 14.53
N PHE A 375 5.65 11.44 13.90
CA PHE A 375 7.03 11.06 13.62
C PHE A 375 7.90 10.98 14.87
N PHE A 376 7.69 11.87 15.85
CA PHE A 376 8.35 11.79 17.16
C PHE A 376 7.94 10.53 17.93
N GLU A 377 6.64 10.26 18.05
CA GLU A 377 6.12 9.07 18.73
C GLU A 377 6.70 7.79 18.13
N GLU A 378 6.89 7.74 16.81
CA GLU A 378 7.49 6.58 16.15
C GLU A 378 9.01 6.50 16.34
N LYS A 379 9.70 7.65 16.35
CA LYS A 379 11.14 7.71 16.64
C LYS A 379 11.46 7.19 18.04
N ASP A 380 10.59 7.48 19.01
CA ASP A 380 10.74 7.02 20.40
C ASP A 380 10.52 5.50 20.59
N LEU A 381 9.91 4.82 19.61
CA LEU A 381 9.79 3.35 19.67
C LEU A 381 11.14 2.65 19.56
N CYS A 382 12.12 3.26 18.87
CA CYS A 382 13.45 2.70 18.62
C CYS A 382 14.51 3.79 18.42
N PHE A 383 15.35 4.03 19.43
CA PHE A 383 16.44 5.03 19.36
C PHE A 383 17.64 4.62 18.49
N SER A 384 17.83 3.33 18.19
CA SER A 384 18.99 2.85 17.44
C SER A 384 18.87 3.18 15.94
N THR A 385 19.87 3.87 15.38
CA THR A 385 19.96 4.16 13.93
C THR A 385 20.33 2.92 13.11
N ASN A 386 21.14 2.02 13.66
CA ASN A 386 21.54 0.74 13.06
C ASN A 386 21.31 -0.40 14.05
N PRO A 387 20.06 -0.89 14.20
CA PRO A 387 19.77 -1.99 15.12
C PRO A 387 20.46 -3.28 14.69
N SER A 388 20.95 -4.05 15.68
CA SER A 388 21.35 -5.44 15.49
C SER A 388 20.12 -6.34 15.30
N ILE A 389 20.33 -7.54 14.75
CA ILE A 389 19.27 -8.55 14.56
C ILE A 389 18.53 -8.86 15.86
N GLU A 390 19.24 -8.85 16.99
CA GLU A 390 18.69 -9.10 18.33
C GLU A 390 17.56 -8.12 18.69
N LYS A 391 17.61 -6.88 18.18
CA LYS A 391 16.59 -5.87 18.47
C LYS A 391 15.23 -6.22 17.87
N CYS A 392 15.17 -7.07 16.84
CA CYS A 392 13.94 -7.63 16.31
C CYS A 392 13.23 -8.60 17.28
N PHE A 393 13.91 -9.02 18.35
CA PHE A 393 13.41 -10.00 19.32
C PHE A 393 13.39 -9.46 20.76
N ASP A 394 13.71 -8.18 20.96
CA ASP A 394 13.93 -7.55 22.27
C ASP A 394 12.65 -7.46 23.11
N THR A 395 11.56 -6.93 22.54
CA THR A 395 10.28 -6.82 23.25
C THR A 395 9.25 -7.80 22.71
N PRO A 396 8.33 -8.33 23.54
CA PRO A 396 7.28 -9.25 23.08
C PRO A 396 6.39 -8.63 21.99
N THR A 397 6.22 -7.31 21.99
CA THR A 397 5.52 -6.58 20.93
C THR A 397 6.31 -6.59 19.62
N ILE A 398 7.60 -6.26 19.63
CA ILE A 398 8.45 -6.29 18.42
C ILE A 398 8.57 -7.72 17.88
N LYS A 399 8.76 -8.71 18.77
CA LYS A 399 8.78 -10.14 18.40
C LYS A 399 7.48 -10.55 17.69
N ARG A 400 6.33 -10.11 18.19
CA ARG A 400 5.03 -10.39 17.53
C ARG A 400 4.89 -9.67 16.19
N ILE A 401 5.32 -8.41 16.07
CA ILE A 401 5.34 -7.68 14.79
C ILE A 401 6.24 -8.42 13.78
N PHE A 402 7.43 -8.84 14.20
CA PHE A 402 8.36 -9.61 13.38
C PHE A 402 7.72 -10.90 12.84
N PHE A 403 7.10 -11.72 13.70
CA PHE A 403 6.46 -12.97 13.25
C PHE A 403 5.24 -12.74 12.35
N LEU A 404 4.48 -11.67 12.56
CA LEU A 404 3.37 -11.30 11.66
C LEU A 404 3.89 -10.90 10.27
N LEU A 405 4.96 -10.11 10.21
CA LEU A 405 5.59 -9.71 8.95
C LEU A 405 6.31 -10.86 8.26
N PHE A 406 6.94 -11.75 9.02
CA PHE A 406 7.51 -12.98 8.49
C PHE A 406 6.43 -13.90 7.92
N GLY A 407 5.32 -14.09 8.65
CA GLY A 407 4.18 -14.84 8.13
C GLY A 407 3.62 -14.21 6.85
N ALA A 408 3.50 -12.87 6.81
CA ALA A 408 3.04 -12.15 5.61
C ALA A 408 4.00 -12.32 4.41
N SER A 409 5.32 -12.35 4.64
CA SER A 409 6.30 -12.58 3.57
C SER A 409 6.28 -14.01 3.05
N LEU A 410 5.88 -14.99 3.87
CA LEU A 410 5.72 -16.39 3.46
C LEU A 410 4.44 -16.66 2.67
N VAL A 411 3.44 -15.76 2.71
CA VAL A 411 2.20 -15.94 1.92
C VAL A 411 2.50 -16.16 0.44
N PRO A 412 3.18 -15.25 -0.28
CA PRO A 412 3.53 -15.48 -1.68
C PRO A 412 4.43 -16.69 -1.91
N VAL A 413 5.26 -17.09 -0.94
CA VAL A 413 6.19 -18.23 -1.05
C VAL A 413 5.44 -19.54 -1.29
N PHE A 414 4.38 -19.78 -0.51
CA PHE A 414 3.59 -21.02 -0.55
C PHE A 414 2.39 -20.97 -1.51
N THR A 415 2.17 -19.85 -2.19
CA THR A 415 1.25 -19.83 -3.34
C THR A 415 1.86 -20.51 -4.56
N PHE A 416 1.02 -20.89 -5.53
CA PHE A 416 1.49 -21.42 -6.80
C PHE A 416 2.31 -20.38 -7.60
N TYR A 417 2.20 -19.09 -7.28
CA TYR A 417 2.84 -17.98 -7.99
C TYR A 417 4.30 -18.24 -8.39
N ASN A 418 5.15 -18.72 -7.48
CA ASN A 418 6.57 -18.90 -7.78
C ASN A 418 6.81 -19.99 -8.83
N ILE A 419 6.13 -21.13 -8.67
CA ILE A 419 6.19 -22.26 -9.61
C ILE A 419 5.59 -21.83 -10.96
N LYS A 420 4.42 -21.18 -10.95
CA LYS A 420 3.78 -20.63 -12.16
C LYS A 420 4.72 -19.68 -12.89
N THR A 421 5.39 -18.80 -12.15
CA THR A 421 6.29 -17.81 -12.76
C THR A 421 7.35 -18.50 -13.60
N VAL A 422 7.93 -19.62 -13.17
CA VAL A 422 8.99 -20.31 -13.93
C VAL A 422 8.44 -21.33 -14.94
N TYR A 423 7.40 -22.09 -14.55
CA TYR A 423 7.00 -23.32 -15.22
C TYR A 423 5.60 -23.27 -15.86
N LEU A 424 4.93 -22.12 -15.93
CA LEU A 424 3.56 -22.03 -16.49
C LEU A 424 3.43 -22.66 -17.88
N THR A 425 4.31 -22.30 -18.81
CA THR A 425 4.27 -22.82 -20.18
C THR A 425 4.47 -24.33 -20.23
N SER A 426 5.42 -24.87 -19.45
CA SER A 426 5.65 -26.32 -19.37
C SER A 426 4.49 -27.05 -18.73
N ILE A 427 3.92 -26.52 -17.65
CA ILE A 427 2.79 -27.13 -16.94
C ILE A 427 1.56 -27.19 -17.85
N LEU A 428 1.30 -26.15 -18.66
CA LEU A 428 0.20 -26.18 -19.63
C LEU A 428 0.45 -27.22 -20.74
N ILE A 429 1.68 -27.35 -21.23
CA ILE A 429 2.04 -28.39 -22.22
C ILE A 429 1.83 -29.80 -21.62
N ASP A 430 2.18 -30.00 -20.35
CA ASP A 430 1.95 -31.26 -19.62
C ASP A 430 0.44 -31.59 -19.48
N HIS A 431 -0.44 -30.59 -19.56
CA HIS A 431 -1.91 -30.75 -19.62
C HIS A 431 -2.43 -30.83 -21.08
N ASN A 432 -1.61 -31.31 -22.02
CA ASN A 432 -1.94 -31.50 -23.44
C ASN A 432 -2.33 -30.23 -24.21
N PHE A 433 -1.93 -29.04 -23.75
CA PHE A 433 -2.09 -27.83 -24.54
C PHE A 433 -1.05 -27.79 -25.67
N LYS A 434 -1.52 -27.50 -26.88
CA LYS A 434 -0.60 -27.16 -27.99
C LYS A 434 0.08 -25.81 -27.71
N PRO A 435 1.28 -25.55 -28.24
CA PRO A 435 1.98 -24.27 -28.01
C PRO A 435 1.14 -23.02 -28.29
N GLN A 436 0.32 -23.03 -29.34
CA GLN A 436 -0.60 -21.93 -29.67
C GLN A 436 -1.73 -21.80 -28.64
N GLU A 437 -2.31 -22.92 -28.19
CA GLU A 437 -3.34 -22.94 -27.15
C GLU A 437 -2.78 -22.43 -25.81
N THR A 438 -1.52 -22.76 -25.49
CA THR A 438 -0.80 -22.24 -24.32
C THR A 438 -0.68 -20.72 -24.37
N SER A 439 -0.22 -20.15 -25.49
CA SER A 439 -0.11 -18.69 -25.64
C SER A 439 -1.47 -17.99 -25.51
N ILE A 440 -2.51 -18.53 -26.16
CA ILE A 440 -3.87 -17.99 -26.08
C ILE A 440 -4.40 -18.05 -24.64
N SER A 441 -4.17 -19.16 -23.93
CA SER A 441 -4.61 -19.35 -22.55
C SER A 441 -3.96 -18.34 -21.60
N ILE A 442 -2.66 -18.06 -21.76
CA ILE A 442 -1.96 -17.04 -20.96
C ILE A 442 -2.53 -15.64 -21.23
N ILE A 443 -2.85 -15.32 -22.49
CA ILE A 443 -3.49 -14.05 -22.86
C ILE A 443 -4.87 -13.94 -22.21
N ILE A 444 -5.68 -15.00 -22.28
CA ILE A 444 -7.01 -15.08 -21.67
C ILE A 444 -6.91 -14.85 -20.16
N ILE A 445 -6.02 -15.56 -19.47
CA ILE A 445 -5.79 -15.42 -18.02
C ILE A 445 -5.49 -13.96 -17.68
N ASN A 446 -4.56 -13.32 -18.38
CA ASN A 446 -4.17 -11.93 -18.11
C ASN A 446 -5.26 -10.92 -18.51
N LEU A 447 -6.03 -11.21 -19.57
CA LEU A 447 -7.12 -10.35 -20.03
C LEU A 447 -8.26 -10.29 -18.99
N PHE A 448 -8.64 -11.45 -18.44
CA PHE A 448 -9.72 -11.53 -17.46
C PHE A 448 -9.35 -10.96 -16.08
N THR A 449 -8.05 -10.81 -15.77
CA THR A 449 -7.61 -10.15 -14.53
C THR A 449 -7.48 -8.63 -14.64
N LEU A 450 -7.57 -8.05 -15.85
CA LEU A 450 -7.47 -6.60 -16.05
C LEU A 450 -8.46 -5.76 -15.21
N PRO A 451 -9.72 -6.17 -14.98
CA PRO A 451 -10.62 -5.41 -14.12
C PRO A 451 -10.06 -5.23 -12.70
N PHE A 452 -9.30 -6.21 -12.19
CA PHE A 452 -8.69 -6.15 -10.86
C PHE A 452 -7.57 -5.11 -10.75
N LEU A 453 -7.00 -4.65 -11.87
CA LEU A 453 -6.04 -3.53 -11.90
C LEU A 453 -6.66 -2.21 -11.45
N ILE A 454 -7.96 -2.05 -11.68
CA ILE A 454 -8.71 -0.84 -11.30
C ILE A 454 -9.41 -1.07 -9.97
N ILE A 455 -9.96 -2.27 -9.77
CA ILE A 455 -10.71 -2.61 -8.56
C ILE A 455 -9.77 -2.66 -7.33
N SER A 456 -8.58 -3.25 -7.43
CA SER A 456 -7.70 -3.43 -6.27
C SER A 456 -7.21 -2.12 -5.66
N PRO A 457 -6.73 -1.11 -6.42
CA PRO A 457 -6.37 0.18 -5.85
C PRO A 457 -7.56 0.95 -5.27
N LEU A 458 -8.76 0.83 -5.85
CA LEU A 458 -9.94 1.54 -5.34
C LEU A 458 -10.52 0.93 -4.06
N LEU A 459 -10.27 -0.37 -3.82
CA LEU A 459 -10.80 -1.09 -2.66
C LEU A 459 -9.84 -1.13 -1.46
N ILE A 460 -8.52 -1.03 -1.67
CA ILE A 460 -7.50 -1.23 -0.62
C ILE A 460 -7.73 -0.38 0.64
N ASP A 461 -8.02 0.90 0.47
CA ASP A 461 -8.20 1.83 1.59
C ASP A 461 -9.62 1.78 2.19
N LYS A 462 -10.58 1.16 1.49
CA LYS A 462 -11.97 0.99 1.97
C LYS A 462 -12.17 -0.32 2.74
N ILE A 463 -11.58 -1.41 2.26
CA ILE A 463 -11.80 -2.77 2.78
C ILE A 463 -10.97 -3.04 4.04
N GLY A 464 -9.77 -2.47 4.13
CA GLY A 464 -8.80 -2.78 5.19
C GLY A 464 -7.91 -3.98 4.85
N ARG A 465 -6.77 -4.09 5.54
CA ARG A 465 -5.67 -4.99 5.19
C ARG A 465 -5.97 -6.43 5.57
N LYS A 466 -6.69 -6.65 6.67
CA LYS A 466 -7.04 -8.00 7.12
C LYS A 466 -8.06 -8.66 6.20
N LYS A 467 -9.07 -7.90 5.74
CA LYS A 467 -10.05 -8.39 4.77
C LYS A 467 -9.41 -8.62 3.40
N LEU A 468 -8.47 -7.77 3.00
CA LEU A 468 -7.71 -7.99 1.77
C LEU A 468 -6.90 -9.29 1.81
N LEU A 469 -6.22 -9.57 2.94
CA LEU A 469 -5.51 -10.84 3.13
C LEU A 469 -6.47 -12.04 2.94
N LYS A 470 -7.71 -11.95 3.42
CA LYS A 470 -8.73 -12.99 3.18
C LYS A 470 -9.01 -13.19 1.69
N ILE A 471 -9.15 -12.10 0.92
CA ILE A 471 -9.43 -12.17 -0.53
C ILE A 471 -8.23 -12.79 -1.27
N ILE A 472 -7.03 -12.30 -0.99
CA ILE A 472 -5.80 -12.81 -1.62
C ILE A 472 -5.66 -14.31 -1.36
N SER A 473 -5.77 -14.72 -0.10
CA SER A 473 -5.59 -16.12 0.26
C SER A 473 -6.75 -17.01 -0.19
N PHE A 474 -7.98 -16.49 -0.28
CA PHE A 474 -9.09 -17.20 -0.91
C PHE A 474 -8.77 -17.55 -2.36
N PHE A 475 -8.28 -16.58 -3.15
CA PHE A 475 -7.87 -16.84 -4.53
C PHE A 475 -6.67 -17.78 -4.64
N SER A 476 -5.67 -17.67 -3.75
CA SER A 476 -4.54 -18.62 -3.71
C SER A 476 -4.96 -20.04 -3.35
N ILE A 477 -5.93 -20.19 -2.44
CA ILE A 477 -6.49 -21.50 -2.08
C ILE A 477 -7.25 -22.08 -3.28
N ILE A 478 -8.06 -21.28 -3.95
CA ILE A 478 -8.79 -21.71 -5.14
C ILE A 478 -7.84 -22.14 -6.26
N GLU A 479 -6.76 -21.39 -6.50
CA GLU A 479 -5.72 -21.76 -7.48
C GLU A 479 -5.19 -23.17 -7.22
N TRP A 480 -4.78 -23.47 -5.98
CA TRP A 480 -4.33 -24.82 -5.61
C TRP A 480 -5.43 -25.87 -5.80
N THR A 481 -6.67 -25.58 -5.37
CA THR A 481 -7.77 -26.56 -5.47
C THR A 481 -8.12 -26.92 -6.92
N PHE A 482 -8.24 -25.93 -7.82
CA PHE A 482 -8.53 -26.20 -9.22
C PHE A 482 -7.36 -26.84 -9.95
N PHE A 483 -6.11 -26.53 -9.58
CA PHE A 483 -4.95 -27.23 -10.10
C PHE A 483 -4.90 -28.71 -9.65
N ILE A 484 -5.28 -29.00 -8.41
CA ILE A 484 -5.39 -30.39 -7.94
C ILE A 484 -6.51 -31.11 -8.73
N LEU A 485 -7.66 -30.46 -8.92
CA LEU A 485 -8.77 -31.02 -9.69
C LEU A 485 -8.43 -31.25 -11.17
N SER A 486 -7.66 -30.36 -11.81
CA SER A 486 -7.21 -30.57 -13.19
C SER A 486 -6.33 -31.80 -13.34
N ASN A 487 -5.51 -32.12 -12.32
CA ASN A 487 -4.68 -33.31 -12.33
C ASN A 487 -5.45 -34.60 -12.04
N ILE A 488 -6.59 -34.53 -11.36
CA ILE A 488 -7.43 -35.71 -11.06
C ILE A 488 -8.40 -36.01 -12.21
N ILE A 489 -9.04 -34.98 -12.79
CA ILE A 489 -10.06 -35.14 -13.82
C ILE A 489 -9.41 -35.19 -15.20
N LYS A 490 -9.22 -36.38 -15.76
CA LYS A 490 -8.56 -36.62 -17.06
C LYS A 490 -9.47 -36.55 -18.30
N ILE A 491 -10.48 -35.68 -18.25
CA ILE A 491 -11.29 -35.37 -19.43
C ILE A 491 -10.68 -34.14 -20.10
N ASP A 492 -10.07 -34.29 -21.28
CA ASP A 492 -9.23 -33.25 -21.93
C ASP A 492 -9.80 -31.82 -21.84
N LYS A 493 -11.06 -31.61 -22.24
CA LYS A 493 -11.70 -30.28 -22.16
C LYS A 493 -11.85 -29.74 -20.73
N VAL A 494 -12.18 -30.61 -19.77
CA VAL A 494 -12.42 -30.24 -18.37
C VAL A 494 -11.08 -30.01 -17.66
N GLU A 495 -10.09 -30.86 -17.91
CA GLU A 495 -8.71 -30.73 -17.43
C GLU A 495 -8.14 -29.36 -17.83
N LYS A 496 -8.22 -29.04 -19.13
CA LYS A 496 -7.75 -27.77 -19.69
C LYS A 496 -8.49 -26.57 -19.07
N PHE A 497 -9.81 -26.65 -18.97
CA PHE A 497 -10.63 -25.59 -18.38
C PHE A 497 -10.28 -25.33 -16.91
N LEU A 498 -10.12 -26.39 -16.11
CA LEU A 498 -9.74 -26.28 -14.69
C LEU A 498 -8.33 -25.71 -14.50
N ALA A 499 -7.37 -26.10 -15.34
CA ALA A 499 -6.01 -25.54 -15.32
C ALA A 499 -6.02 -24.03 -15.62
N VAL A 500 -6.79 -23.59 -16.63
CA VAL A 500 -6.94 -22.17 -16.96
C VAL A 500 -7.62 -21.40 -15.83
N LEU A 501 -8.67 -21.97 -15.22
CA LEU A 501 -9.34 -21.37 -14.06
C LEU A 501 -8.40 -21.24 -12.86
N ALA A 502 -7.60 -22.28 -12.55
CA ALA A 502 -6.62 -22.24 -11.47
C ALA A 502 -5.67 -21.05 -11.63
N PHE A 503 -5.07 -20.91 -12.82
CA PHE A 503 -4.13 -19.84 -13.09
C PHE A 503 -4.78 -18.45 -13.17
N PHE A 504 -6.03 -18.36 -13.61
CA PHE A 504 -6.84 -17.13 -13.51
C PHE A 504 -7.00 -16.68 -12.05
N PHE A 505 -7.37 -17.58 -11.13
CA PHE A 505 -7.49 -17.24 -9.71
C PHE A 505 -6.14 -16.87 -9.09
N GLY A 506 -5.07 -17.56 -9.45
CA GLY A 506 -3.72 -17.18 -9.03
C GLY A 506 -3.29 -15.80 -9.51
N GLU A 507 -3.57 -15.49 -10.77
CA GLU A 507 -3.26 -14.17 -11.35
C GLU A 507 -4.14 -13.09 -10.74
N SER A 508 -5.38 -13.43 -10.35
CA SER A 508 -6.27 -12.55 -9.58
C SER A 508 -5.70 -12.28 -8.18
N ALA A 509 -5.22 -13.31 -7.46
CA ALA A 509 -4.58 -13.15 -6.15
C ALA A 509 -3.37 -12.20 -6.23
N LYS A 510 -2.53 -12.38 -7.25
CA LYS A 510 -1.41 -11.48 -7.56
C LYS A 510 -1.89 -10.05 -7.76
N THR A 511 -2.89 -9.84 -8.60
CA THR A 511 -3.44 -8.52 -8.94
C THR A 511 -4.11 -7.81 -7.75
N PHE A 512 -4.70 -8.58 -6.83
CA PHE A 512 -5.24 -8.08 -5.56
C PHE A 512 -4.18 -7.76 -4.50
N GLY A 513 -2.89 -7.96 -4.78
CA GLY A 513 -1.81 -7.50 -3.92
C GLY A 513 -1.06 -8.59 -3.15
N LEU A 514 -1.04 -9.83 -3.64
CA LEU A 514 -0.24 -10.92 -3.05
C LEU A 514 1.23 -10.53 -2.80
N LEU A 515 1.82 -9.77 -3.73
CA LEU A 515 3.23 -9.36 -3.67
C LEU A 515 3.45 -8.02 -2.96
N THR A 516 2.37 -7.29 -2.65
CA THR A 516 2.43 -5.88 -2.21
C THR A 516 1.96 -5.72 -0.77
N LEU A 517 1.09 -6.62 -0.30
CA LEU A 517 0.53 -6.60 1.04
C LEU A 517 1.62 -6.66 2.12
N HIS A 518 2.69 -7.44 1.93
CA HIS A 518 3.83 -7.47 2.87
C HIS A 518 4.46 -6.09 3.05
N SER A 519 4.77 -5.38 1.96
CA SER A 519 5.40 -4.06 2.04
C SER A 519 4.49 -3.00 2.66
N LEU A 520 3.18 -3.10 2.42
CA LEU A 520 2.20 -2.24 3.06
C LEU A 520 2.12 -2.53 4.57
N LEU A 521 1.98 -3.80 4.96
CA LEU A 521 1.96 -4.24 6.35
C LEU A 521 3.25 -3.87 7.10
N LEU A 522 4.40 -4.02 6.44
CA LEU A 522 5.70 -3.63 6.95
C LEU A 522 5.75 -2.14 7.26
N THR A 523 5.18 -1.29 6.41
CA THR A 523 5.14 0.15 6.64
C THR A 523 4.15 0.53 7.74
N ASP A 524 2.99 -0.12 7.76
CA ASP A 524 1.95 0.17 8.75
C ASP A 524 2.36 -0.28 10.16
N MET A 525 3.11 -1.38 10.31
CA MET A 525 3.35 -2.01 11.62
C MET A 525 4.78 -1.85 12.16
N SER A 526 5.79 -1.74 11.29
CA SER A 526 7.18 -1.71 11.74
C SER A 526 7.59 -0.30 12.19
N PRO A 527 8.26 -0.17 13.35
CA PRO A 527 9.01 1.05 13.67
C PRO A 527 10.00 1.37 12.55
N GLN A 528 10.15 2.65 12.20
CA GLN A 528 10.98 3.10 11.08
C GLN A 528 12.41 2.55 11.10
N ASN A 529 13.09 2.61 12.24
CA ASN A 529 14.49 2.21 12.36
C ASN A 529 14.70 0.69 12.28
N LEU A 530 13.70 -0.11 12.65
CA LEU A 530 13.73 -1.57 12.49
C LEU A 530 13.24 -2.04 11.13
N LYS A 531 12.54 -1.18 10.37
CA LYS A 531 11.84 -1.57 9.14
C LYS A 531 12.75 -2.18 8.10
N ALA A 532 13.90 -1.55 7.84
CA ALA A 532 14.86 -2.05 6.86
C ALA A 532 15.42 -3.42 7.28
N LEU A 533 15.70 -3.60 8.57
CA LEU A 533 16.22 -4.85 9.13
C LEU A 533 15.19 -5.99 9.12
N ILE A 534 13.96 -5.72 9.55
CA ILE A 534 12.87 -6.70 9.50
C ILE A 534 12.62 -7.13 8.04
N ASN A 535 12.57 -6.16 7.12
CA ASN A 535 12.44 -6.47 5.70
C ASN A 535 13.58 -7.34 5.18
N LYS A 536 14.84 -7.02 5.55
CA LYS A 536 16.02 -7.81 5.17
C LYS A 536 15.85 -9.28 5.54
N ILE A 537 15.56 -9.55 6.82
CA ILE A 537 15.50 -10.91 7.36
C ILE A 537 14.33 -11.67 6.74
N THR A 538 13.14 -11.06 6.76
CA THR A 538 11.92 -11.71 6.25
C THR A 538 12.01 -12.00 4.75
N LEU A 539 12.52 -11.05 3.96
CA LEU A 539 12.70 -11.22 2.52
C LEU A 539 13.79 -12.22 2.18
N LEU A 540 14.94 -12.20 2.86
CA LEU A 540 16.05 -13.12 2.60
C LEU A 540 15.64 -14.58 2.81
N ILE A 541 14.97 -14.87 3.94
CA ILE A 541 14.46 -16.21 4.25
C ILE A 541 13.40 -16.62 3.22
N SER A 542 12.48 -15.71 2.88
CA SER A 542 11.42 -16.00 1.90
C SER A 542 11.98 -16.32 0.52
N ILE A 543 12.95 -15.54 0.03
CA ILE A 543 13.60 -15.78 -1.27
C ILE A 543 14.39 -17.08 -1.25
N PHE A 544 15.10 -17.38 -0.16
CA PHE A 544 15.84 -18.63 -0.03
C PHE A 544 14.92 -19.85 -0.15
N ILE A 545 13.76 -19.82 0.53
CA ILE A 545 12.75 -20.88 0.41
C ILE A 545 12.21 -20.96 -1.03
N VAL A 546 11.98 -19.83 -1.71
CA VAL A 546 11.55 -19.80 -3.11
C VAL A 546 12.59 -20.42 -4.06
N ILE A 547 13.90 -20.18 -3.83
CA ILE A 547 14.97 -20.84 -4.59
C ILE A 547 14.88 -22.36 -4.41
N ILE A 548 14.76 -22.83 -3.17
CA ILE A 548 14.63 -24.27 -2.86
C ILE A 548 13.39 -24.87 -3.53
N ILE A 549 12.23 -24.23 -3.41
CA ILE A 549 10.97 -24.71 -4.01
C ILE A 549 11.13 -24.84 -5.52
N ASN A 550 11.63 -23.81 -6.21
CA ASN A 550 11.76 -23.84 -7.67
C ASN A 550 12.81 -24.84 -8.18
N PHE A 551 13.90 -25.00 -7.43
CA PHE A 551 14.96 -25.96 -7.74
C PHE A 551 14.48 -27.41 -7.58
N ILE A 552 13.75 -27.69 -6.50
CA ILE A 552 13.26 -29.04 -6.19
C ILE A 552 12.01 -29.40 -6.99
N TYR A 553 11.20 -28.42 -7.42
CA TYR A 553 9.88 -28.64 -8.02
C TYR A 553 9.86 -29.66 -9.18
N PRO A 554 10.72 -29.60 -10.22
CA PRO A 554 10.68 -30.59 -11.30
C PRO A 554 10.91 -32.03 -10.83
N THR A 555 11.82 -32.21 -9.88
CA THR A 555 12.14 -33.52 -9.29
C THR A 555 11.03 -33.99 -8.36
N ALA A 556 10.55 -33.12 -7.48
CA ALA A 556 9.47 -33.44 -6.54
C ALA A 556 8.13 -33.69 -7.24
N SER A 557 7.82 -32.96 -8.30
CA SER A 557 6.60 -33.17 -9.09
C SER A 557 6.59 -34.56 -9.73
N LYS A 558 7.73 -35.03 -10.25
CA LYS A 558 7.86 -36.40 -10.79
C LYS A 558 7.75 -37.48 -9.71
N MET A 559 8.33 -37.25 -8.53
CA MET A 559 8.33 -38.25 -7.45
C MET A 559 6.99 -38.31 -6.69
N PHE A 560 6.39 -37.16 -6.38
CA PHE A 560 5.23 -37.06 -5.49
C PHE A 560 3.92 -36.74 -6.22
N GLY A 561 3.98 -36.28 -7.47
CA GLY A 561 2.80 -35.93 -8.28
C GLY A 561 1.88 -34.96 -7.55
N ILE A 562 0.61 -35.37 -7.40
CA ILE A 562 -0.48 -34.60 -6.80
C ILE A 562 -0.29 -34.37 -5.29
N THR A 563 0.55 -35.15 -4.61
CA THR A 563 0.81 -34.97 -3.18
C THR A 563 1.47 -33.61 -2.90
N LEU A 564 2.32 -33.11 -3.79
CA LEU A 564 3.00 -31.83 -3.64
C LEU A 564 2.04 -30.63 -3.59
N PRO A 565 1.14 -30.41 -4.57
CA PRO A 565 0.17 -29.31 -4.50
C PRO A 565 -0.78 -29.42 -3.30
N VAL A 566 -1.13 -30.64 -2.85
CA VAL A 566 -1.93 -30.85 -1.64
C VAL A 566 -1.20 -30.36 -0.38
N ILE A 567 0.09 -30.67 -0.22
CA ILE A 567 0.90 -30.18 0.90
C ILE A 567 0.98 -28.65 0.87
N MET A 568 1.21 -28.05 -0.29
CA MET A 568 1.29 -26.58 -0.44
C MET A 568 -0.04 -25.89 -0.11
N LEU A 569 -1.17 -26.50 -0.48
CA LEU A 569 -2.51 -26.04 -0.11
C LEU A 569 -2.69 -26.03 1.41
N ILE A 570 -2.32 -27.13 2.10
CA ILE A 570 -2.44 -27.23 3.56
C ILE A 570 -1.60 -26.17 4.25
N ILE A 571 -0.35 -25.98 3.83
CA ILE A 571 0.55 -24.95 4.39
C ILE A 571 -0.05 -23.55 4.18
N SER A 572 -0.57 -23.27 2.99
CA SER A 572 -1.20 -21.99 2.66
C SER A 572 -2.42 -21.70 3.55
N CYS A 573 -3.27 -22.70 3.79
CA CYS A 573 -4.42 -22.61 4.68
C CYS A 573 -4.01 -22.36 6.15
N LEU A 574 -3.01 -23.08 6.64
CA LEU A 574 -2.49 -22.92 8.01
C LEU A 574 -1.90 -21.53 8.22
N LEU A 575 -1.09 -21.06 7.29
CA LEU A 575 -0.49 -19.72 7.34
C LEU A 575 -1.56 -18.64 7.35
N LEU A 576 -2.58 -18.77 6.49
CA LEU A 576 -3.73 -17.86 6.46
C LEU A 576 -4.45 -17.83 7.81
N TYR A 577 -4.76 -19.00 8.38
CA TYR A 577 -5.44 -19.09 9.66
C TYR A 577 -4.66 -18.39 10.78
N ILE A 578 -3.34 -18.63 10.86
CA ILE A 578 -2.47 -17.99 11.86
C ILE A 578 -2.48 -16.47 11.67
N LEU A 579 -2.27 -15.97 10.45
CA LEU A 579 -2.25 -14.54 10.18
C LEU A 579 -3.61 -13.89 10.51
N LEU A 580 -4.73 -14.46 10.08
CA LEU A 580 -6.05 -13.90 10.37
C LEU A 580 -6.38 -13.92 11.86
N LYS A 581 -5.85 -14.88 12.63
CA LYS A 581 -6.06 -14.92 14.08
C LYS A 581 -5.31 -13.78 14.79
N TYR A 582 -4.06 -13.52 14.41
CA TYR A 582 -3.18 -12.62 15.17
C TYR A 582 -3.00 -11.22 14.60
N LEU A 583 -3.19 -11.02 13.29
CA LEU A 583 -3.00 -9.74 12.60
C LEU A 583 -4.11 -8.74 13.00
N PRO A 584 -3.75 -7.55 13.54
CA PRO A 584 -4.69 -6.46 13.74
C PRO A 584 -5.04 -5.79 12.41
N GLU A 585 -6.15 -5.05 12.36
CA GLU A 585 -6.44 -4.18 11.21
C GLU A 585 -5.53 -2.95 11.29
N THR A 586 -4.80 -2.68 10.21
CA THR A 586 -3.78 -1.61 10.14
C THR A 586 -4.26 -0.37 9.39
N ASN A 587 -5.41 -0.42 8.72
CA ASN A 587 -5.93 0.70 7.95
C ASN A 587 -6.13 1.96 8.80
N ASN A 588 -5.69 3.11 8.26
CA ASN A 588 -5.78 4.44 8.88
C ASN A 588 -5.20 4.53 10.31
N LYS A 589 -4.27 3.63 10.67
CA LYS A 589 -3.57 3.66 11.96
C LYS A 589 -2.10 3.96 11.77
N THR A 590 -1.50 4.59 12.78
CA THR A 590 -0.05 4.84 12.80
C THR A 590 0.70 3.59 13.31
N PRO A 591 2.00 3.42 12.96
CA PRO A 591 2.81 2.35 13.53
C PRO A 591 2.80 2.33 15.05
N SER A 592 2.87 3.51 15.69
CA SER A 592 2.77 3.65 17.16
C SER A 592 1.43 3.17 17.71
N GLN A 593 0.31 3.50 17.05
CA GLN A 593 -1.02 3.01 17.45
C GLN A 593 -1.14 1.49 17.33
N ILE A 594 -0.60 0.90 16.27
CA ILE A 594 -0.62 -0.55 16.07
C ILE A 594 0.28 -1.24 17.09
N TYR A 595 1.46 -0.67 17.35
CA TYR A 595 2.36 -1.13 18.40
C TYR A 595 1.63 -1.20 19.76
N ASP A 596 0.91 -0.15 20.13
CA ASP A 596 0.13 -0.10 21.37
C ASP A 596 -1.05 -1.07 21.37
N GLU A 597 -1.74 -1.25 20.25
CA GLU A 597 -2.82 -2.23 20.12
C GLU A 597 -2.30 -3.66 20.36
N ILE A 598 -1.16 -4.00 19.74
CA ILE A 598 -0.51 -5.30 19.92
C ILE A 598 -0.05 -5.47 21.37
N LYS A 599 0.59 -4.44 21.96
CA LYS A 599 1.03 -4.42 23.35
C LYS A 599 -0.13 -4.65 24.32
N LYS A 600 -1.27 -3.97 24.12
CA LYS A 600 -2.50 -4.16 24.92
C LYS A 600 -3.06 -5.57 24.78
N LYS A 601 -3.08 -6.15 23.58
CA LYS A 601 -3.53 -7.54 23.37
C LYS A 601 -2.62 -8.56 24.06
N ILE A 602 -1.30 -8.36 24.03
CA ILE A 602 -0.34 -9.23 24.75
C ILE A 602 -0.56 -9.14 26.26
N ARG A 603 -0.72 -7.93 26.82
CA ARG A 603 -1.02 -7.74 28.25
C ARG A 603 -2.30 -8.44 28.67
N LYS A 604 -3.40 -8.32 27.90
CA LYS A 604 -4.67 -9.03 28.20
C LYS A 604 -4.48 -10.55 28.27
N VAL A 605 -3.65 -11.12 27.39
CA VAL A 605 -3.33 -12.56 27.43
C VAL A 605 -2.52 -12.90 28.68
N HIS A 606 -1.55 -12.07 29.08
CA HIS A 606 -0.79 -12.26 30.33
C HIS A 606 -1.67 -12.16 31.59
N PHE A 607 -2.59 -11.20 31.65
CA PHE A 607 -3.54 -11.08 32.78
C PHE A 607 -4.48 -12.30 32.86
N MET A 608 -4.95 -12.82 31.73
CA MET A 608 -5.74 -14.05 31.72
C MET A 608 -4.91 -15.25 32.25
N HIS A 609 -3.68 -15.46 31.76
CA HIS A 609 -2.85 -16.58 32.22
C HIS A 609 -2.37 -16.42 33.67
N GLY A 610 -2.14 -15.19 34.13
CA GLY A 610 -1.78 -14.90 35.52
C GLY A 610 -2.88 -15.25 36.52
N ASN A 611 -4.16 -15.10 36.15
CA ASN A 611 -5.28 -15.45 37.02
C ASN A 611 -5.65 -16.95 36.97
N TYR A 612 -5.29 -17.68 35.91
CA TYR A 612 -5.46 -19.14 35.86
C TYR A 612 -4.32 -19.91 36.55
N GLY A 613 -3.22 -19.24 36.90
CA GLY A 613 -2.06 -19.83 37.57
C GLY A 613 -2.13 -19.89 39.09
N SER A 614 -3.19 -19.36 39.73
CA SER A 614 -3.38 -19.44 41.18
C SER A 614 -4.76 -19.98 41.55
N THR A 615 -5.12 -21.13 40.98
CA THR A 615 -6.13 -22.02 41.57
C THR A 615 -5.69 -23.45 41.37
N SER A 616 -4.61 -23.85 42.06
CA SER A 616 -4.30 -25.27 42.28
C SER A 616 -3.55 -25.45 43.60
N SER A 617 -4.30 -25.91 44.60
CA SER A 617 -3.93 -26.87 45.65
C SER A 617 -2.77 -26.56 46.61
N SER A 618 -3.11 -26.04 47.79
CA SER A 618 -2.53 -26.36 49.12
C SER A 618 -3.35 -25.57 50.16
N GLU A 619 -3.99 -26.09 51.20
CA GLU A 619 -4.11 -27.38 51.87
C GLU A 619 -5.46 -27.33 52.61
N CYS A 620 -6.09 -28.49 52.79
CA CYS A 620 -7.17 -28.67 53.75
C CYS A 620 -6.72 -28.36 55.18
#